data_AF-A0A370DPT3-F1
#
_entry.id   AF-A0A370DPT3-F1
#
_cell.length_a   1.000
_cell.length_b   1.000
_cell.length_c   1.000
_cell.angle_alpha   90.00
_cell.angle_beta   90.00
_cell.angle_gamma   90.00
#
_symmetry.space_group_name_H-M   'P 1'
#
loop_
_entity.id
_entity.type
_entity.pdbx_description
1 polymer ?
#
loop_
_entity_poly.entity_id
_entity_poly.type
_entity_poly.pdbx_seq_one_letter_code
_entity_poly.pdbx_strand_id
1 'polypeptide(L)' 'MKSPNKIHPKKFVINDMYFQVVSYAELSDSQAGKIAMNFYKTHKFKKKDKGKLFSVITTIDNEATSLF' A
#
# COMPACT_ATOMS: atom_id res chain seq x y z
N MET A 1 13.79 -10.97 13.77
CA MET A 1 13.77 -9.58 14.24
C MET A 1 12.49 -8.92 13.72
N LYS A 2 11.67 -8.31 14.59
CA LYS A 2 10.49 -7.53 14.16
C LYS A 2 10.97 -6.13 13.77
N SER A 3 11.35 -5.93 12.52
CA SER A 3 11.61 -4.57 12.02
C SER A 3 10.34 -3.73 12.23
N PRO A 4 10.42 -2.48 12.71
CA PRO A 4 9.24 -1.66 12.90
C PRO A 4 8.64 -1.35 11.53
N ASN A 5 7.37 -1.72 11.35
CA ASN A 5 6.57 -1.32 10.20
C ASN A 5 6.64 0.21 10.02
N LYS A 6 7.29 0.70 8.96
CA LYS A 6 7.29 2.13 8.60
C LYS A 6 6.03 2.41 7.79
N ILE A 7 5.17 3.26 8.35
CA ILE A 7 3.99 3.74 7.64
C ILE A 7 4.42 4.82 6.65
N HIS A 8 4.09 4.65 5.38
CA HIS A 8 4.33 5.67 4.38
C HIS A 8 3.47 6.90 4.71
N PRO A 9 4.05 8.12 4.74
CA PRO A 9 3.33 9.32 5.21
C PRO A 9 2.16 9.70 4.29
N LYS A 10 2.28 9.40 3.00
CA LYS A 10 1.26 9.70 1.99
C LYS A 10 0.11 8.68 2.00
N LYS A 11 -1.12 9.19 1.99
CA LYS A 11 -2.33 8.42 1.74
C LYS A 11 -2.70 8.54 0.26
N PHE A 12 -3.04 7.43 -0.36
CA PHE A 12 -3.49 7.37 -1.75
C PHE A 12 -5.00 7.28 -1.79
N VAL A 13 -5.66 8.10 -2.60
CA VAL A 13 -7.11 8.07 -2.78
C VAL A 13 -7.44 7.44 -4.12
N ILE A 14 -8.20 6.35 -4.11
CA ILE A 14 -8.63 5.65 -5.33
C ILE A 14 -10.14 5.37 -5.18
N ASN A 15 -10.97 5.95 -6.07
CA ASN A 15 -12.42 5.75 -6.09
C ASN A 15 -13.11 5.97 -4.73
N ASP A 16 -12.80 7.10 -4.07
CA ASP A 16 -13.25 7.47 -2.72
C ASP A 16 -12.82 6.54 -1.59
N MET A 17 -11.83 5.66 -1.83
CA MET A 17 -11.21 4.82 -0.80
C MET A 17 -9.81 5.33 -0.51
N TYR A 18 -9.41 5.29 0.76
CA TYR A 18 -8.11 5.73 1.21
C TYR A 18 -7.20 4.52 1.41
N PHE A 19 -5.97 4.59 0.91
CA PHE A 19 -4.97 3.53 1.04
C PHE A 19 -3.73 4.09 1.71
N GLN A 20 -3.27 3.41 2.75
CA GLN A 20 -2.04 3.72 3.46
C GLN A 20 -1.10 2.54 3.30
N VAL A 21 0.07 2.78 2.71
CA VAL A 21 1.07 1.73 2.49
C VAL A 21 1.95 1.64 3.73
N VAL A 22 2.13 0.42 4.23
CA VAL A 22 2.96 0.13 5.39
C VAL A 22 4.04 -0.85 4.93
N SER A 23 5.31 -0.46 5.06
CA SER A 23 6.44 -1.20 4.52
C SER A 23 7.56 -1.26 5.55
N TYR A 24 8.43 -2.26 5.45
CA TYR A 24 9.67 -2.31 6.24
C TYR A 24 10.77 -1.45 5.61
N ALA A 25 10.70 -1.24 4.30
CA ALA A 25 11.60 -0.38 3.53
C ALA A 25 10.99 1.00 3.25
N GLU A 26 11.85 2.00 3.06
CA GLU A 26 11.43 3.32 2.57
C GLU A 26 11.03 3.21 1.10
N LEU A 27 9.74 3.41 0.84
CA LEU A 27 9.20 3.41 -0.50
C LEU A 27 9.10 4.85 -0.99
N SER A 28 9.45 5.07 -2.26
CA SER A 28 9.10 6.31 -2.94
C SER A 28 7.58 6.42 -3.11
N ASP A 29 7.08 7.65 -3.25
CA ASP A 29 5.68 7.94 -3.57
C ASP A 29 5.17 7.12 -4.78
N SER A 30 6.02 6.94 -5.80
CA SER A 30 5.71 6.18 -7.01
C SER A 30 5.55 4.69 -6.71
N GLN A 31 6.45 4.10 -5.91
CA GLN A 31 6.36 2.70 -5.50
C GLN A 31 5.15 2.45 -4.59
N ALA A 32 4.94 3.31 -3.59
CA ALA A 32 3.79 3.21 -2.70
C ALA A 32 2.46 3.38 -3.48
N GLY A 33 2.42 4.29 -4.46
CA GLY A 33 1.27 4.46 -5.33
C GLY A 33 0.98 3.23 -6.19
N LYS A 34 2.01 2.61 -6.78
CA LYS A 34 1.87 1.34 -7.53
C LYS A 34 1.34 0.21 -6.65
N ILE A 35 1.81 0.11 -5.40
CA ILE A 35 1.35 -0.91 -4.45
C ILE A 35 -0.11 -0.68 -4.06
N ALA A 36 -0.49 0.55 -3.72
CA ALA A 36 -1.89 0.90 -3.43
C ALA A 36 -2.80 0.59 -4.62
N MET A 37 -2.38 0.93 -5.84
CA MET A 37 -3.13 0.65 -7.06
C MET A 37 -3.22 -0.85 -7.36
N ASN A 38 -2.15 -1.60 -7.16
CA ASN A 38 -2.15 -3.06 -7.35
C ASN A 38 -3.06 -3.75 -6.33
N PHE A 39 -3.02 -3.32 -5.07
CA PHE A 39 -3.93 -3.79 -4.03
C PHE A 39 -5.39 -3.47 -4.41
N TYR A 40 -5.65 -2.25 -4.90
CA TYR A 40 -6.97 -1.85 -5.37
C TYR A 40 -7.50 -2.74 -6.51
N LYS A 41 -6.63 -3.12 -7.46
CA LYS A 41 -7.01 -3.96 -8.61
C LYS A 41 -7.21 -5.43 -8.25
N THR A 42 -6.42 -5.96 -7.32
CA THR A 42 -6.45 -7.38 -6.94
C THR A 42 -7.56 -7.69 -5.94
N HIS A 43 -7.97 -6.72 -5.13
CA HIS A 43 -9.06 -6.89 -4.17
C HIS A 43 -10.42 -6.47 -4.74
N LYS A 44 -11.47 -7.23 -4.38
CA LYS A 44 -12.85 -6.90 -4.74
C LYS A 44 -13.45 -5.93 -3.73
N PHE A 45 -13.41 -4.63 -4.04
CA PHE A 45 -14.06 -3.60 -3.22
C PHE A 45 -15.55 -3.52 -3.51
N LYS A 46 -16.36 -3.30 -2.47
CA LYS A 46 -17.81 -3.07 -2.60
C LYS A 46 -18.12 -1.59 -2.39
N LYS A 47 -19.29 -1.13 -2.83
CA LYS A 47 -19.70 0.28 -2.63
C LYS A 47 -19.69 0.73 -1.16
N LYS A 48 -19.92 -0.20 -0.22
CA LYS A 48 -19.86 0.05 1.24
C LYS A 48 -18.45 0.30 1.78
N ASP A 49 -17.43 0.11 0.95
CA ASP A 49 -16.03 0.28 1.32
C ASP A 49 -15.50 1.68 0.99
N LYS A 50 -16.28 2.47 0.24
CA LYS A 50 -16.03 3.89 0.04
C LYS A 50 -15.95 4.63 1.38
N GLY A 51 -15.03 5.59 1.49
CA GLY A 51 -14.74 6.36 2.69
C GLY A 51 -13.87 5.65 3.72
N LYS A 52 -13.55 4.36 3.55
CA LYS A 52 -12.70 3.62 4.48
C LYS A 52 -11.21 3.81 4.17
N LEU A 53 -10.40 3.64 5.22
CA LEU A 53 -8.94 3.59 5.14
C LEU A 53 -8.48 2.13 5.15
N PHE A 54 -7.74 1.75 4.12
CA PHE A 54 -7.13 0.43 3.96
C PHE A 54 -5.63 0.53 4.20
N SER A 55 -5.13 -0.23 5.16
CA SER A 55 -3.69 -0.37 5.40
C SER A 55 -3.15 -1.51 4.55
N VAL A 56 -2.31 -1.20 3.58
CA VAL A 56 -1.66 -2.16 2.69
C VAL A 56 -0.28 -2.46 3.25
N ILE A 57 -0.17 -3.59 3.97
CA ILE A 57 1.11 -4.05 4.52
C ILE A 57 1.87 -4.78 3.42
N THR A 58 3.06 -4.29 3.10
CA THR A 58 3.95 -4.90 2.12
C THR A 58 5.24 -5.35 2.79
N THR A 59 5.62 -6.60 2.54
CA THR A 59 6.86 -7.22 3.04
C THR A 59 7.96 -7.13 1.98
N ILE A 60 8.04 -6.02 1.24
CA ILE A 60 9.15 -5.82 0.32
C ILE A 60 10.41 -5.62 1.17
N ASP A 61 11.09 -6.73 1.45
CA ASP A 61 12.51 -6.74 1.75
C ASP A 61 13.25 -6.30 0.47
N ASN A 62 14.33 -5.54 0.62
CA ASN A 62 15.11 -4.98 -0.49
C ASN A 62 15.59 -6.04 -1.52
N GLU A 63 15.53 -7.33 -1.20
CA GLU A 63 15.81 -8.46 -2.12
C GLU A 63 14.67 -8.78 -3.09
N ALA A 64 13.43 -8.38 -2.82
CA ALA A 64 12.27 -8.66 -3.70
C ALA A 64 12.15 -7.69 -4.89
N THR A 65 13.23 -6.97 -5.22
CA THR A 65 13.31 -6.01 -6.34
C THR A 65 13.50 -6.70 -7.69
N SER A 66 12.80 -7.81 -7.95
CA SER A 66 12.85 -8.52 -9.25
C SER A 66 11.50 -8.96 -9.80
N LEU A 67 10.39 -8.44 -9.26
CA LEU A 67 9.06 -8.69 -9.80
C LEU A 67 8.26 -7.38 -9.94
N PHE A 68 8.75 -6.47 -10.78
CA PHE A 68 7.98 -5.38 -11.38
C PHE A 68 8.41 -5.17 -12.83
#